data_AF-A0A7L4C2S5-F1
#
_entry.id   AF-A0A7L4C2S5-F1
#
_cell.length_a   1.000
_cell.length_b   1.000
_cell.length_c   1.000
_cell.angle_alpha   90.00
_cell.angle_beta   90.00
_cell.angle_gamma   90.00
#
_symmetry.space_group_name_H-M   'P 1'
#
loop_
_entity.id
_entity.type
_entity.pdbx_description
1 polymer ?
#
loop_
_entity_poly.entity_id
_entity_poly.type
_entity_poly.pdbx_seq_one_letter_code
_entity_poly.pdbx_strand_id
1 'polypeptide(L)'
;EMQNMMNAIFKGTFLNRYRDVIPEIRATCMEEIGSWIKTYPDAFLNDSYLKYIGWMLYDKQAEVRLKCLLGLQGIYSRKELVSRMDLFTSRFKDRIVSMPLDKDHEVAVQAMKLLMLMSQNCEDVLSAEDCETLYQFVYTTHRPLAVAAGEFLYKRLLSHDGDEVQPKGGGKFGASTDQLKRLIRFFLESELHKHVAYLIDSLWDWAGKLLKDWECMTTLLLK
;
A
#
# COMPACT_ATOMS: atom_id res chain seq x y z
N GLU A 1 29.57 17.65 -18.03
CA GLU A 1 29.69 18.51 -16.83
C GLU A 1 28.59 18.29 -15.80
N MET A 2 27.30 18.34 -16.16
CA MET A 2 26.20 18.14 -15.18
C MET A 2 26.27 16.82 -14.40
N GLN A 3 26.61 15.69 -15.05
CA GLN A 3 26.78 14.41 -14.35
C GLN A 3 27.89 14.46 -13.29
N ASN A 4 28.96 15.23 -13.52
CA ASN A 4 30.04 15.40 -12.56
C ASN A 4 29.59 16.23 -11.37
N MET A 5 28.76 17.27 -11.60
CA MET A 5 28.16 18.06 -10.52
C MET A 5 27.20 17.22 -9.67
N MET A 6 26.32 16.43 -10.31
CA MET A 6 25.43 15.50 -9.59
C MET A 6 26.23 14.49 -8.75
N ASN A 7 27.28 13.91 -9.32
CA ASN A 7 28.17 13.00 -8.60
C ASN A 7 28.90 13.70 -7.44
N ALA A 8 29.31 14.95 -7.60
CA ALA A 8 29.97 15.73 -6.55
C ALA A 8 29.00 16.02 -5.39
N ILE A 9 27.76 16.41 -5.68
CA ILE A 9 26.72 16.62 -4.66
C ILE A 9 26.40 15.30 -3.94
N PHE A 10 26.24 14.22 -4.70
CA PHE A 10 25.93 12.91 -4.13
C PHE A 10 27.04 12.41 -3.20
N LYS A 11 28.29 12.41 -3.69
CA LYS A 11 29.44 11.91 -2.92
C LYS A 11 29.86 12.85 -1.80
N GLY A 12 29.86 14.16 -2.05
CA GLY A 12 30.32 15.17 -1.10
C GLY A 12 29.29 15.48 -0.01
N THR A 13 27.99 15.40 -0.33
CA THR A 13 26.91 15.80 0.59
C THR A 13 26.05 14.61 0.99
N PHE A 14 25.34 13.99 0.06
CA PHE A 14 24.33 12.98 0.39
C PHE A 14 24.91 11.79 1.18
N LEU A 15 26.04 11.22 0.73
CA LEU A 15 26.66 10.07 1.40
C LEU A 15 27.10 10.35 2.84
N ASN A 16 27.36 11.60 3.18
CA ASN A 16 27.75 12.01 4.53
C ASN A 16 26.54 12.36 5.42
N ARG A 17 25.40 12.72 4.80
CA ARG A 17 24.23 13.29 5.50
C ARG A 17 23.02 12.36 5.61
N TYR A 18 22.90 11.33 4.78
CA TYR A 18 21.78 10.40 4.90
C TYR A 18 21.75 9.61 6.23
N ARG A 19 22.88 9.55 6.94
CA ARG A 19 23.04 8.98 8.30
C ARG A 19 23.45 10.02 9.34
N ASP A 20 23.06 11.28 9.14
CA ASP A 20 23.33 12.34 10.11
C ASP A 20 22.74 12.02 11.49
N VAL A 21 23.31 12.60 12.54
CA VAL A 21 22.75 12.47 13.89
C VAL A 21 21.39 13.18 14.00
N ILE A 22 21.19 14.23 13.20
CA ILE A 22 19.96 15.02 13.14
C ILE A 22 18.92 14.32 12.22
N PRO A 23 17.78 13.87 12.76
CA PRO A 23 16.73 13.18 12.01
C PRO A 23 16.18 13.94 10.80
N GLU A 24 15.98 15.24 10.93
CA GLU A 24 15.42 16.12 9.91
C GLU A 24 16.34 16.20 8.67
N ILE A 25 17.67 16.16 8.88
CA ILE A 25 18.65 16.08 7.80
C ILE A 25 18.53 14.74 7.08
N ARG A 26 18.38 13.63 7.81
CA ARG A 26 18.18 12.31 7.21
C ARG A 26 16.88 12.24 6.42
N ALA A 27 15.79 12.79 6.96
CA ALA A 27 14.50 12.86 6.29
C ALA A 27 14.58 13.68 5.00
N THR A 28 15.26 14.84 5.02
CA THR A 28 15.52 15.67 3.85
C THR A 28 16.30 14.89 2.78
N CYS A 29 17.34 14.14 3.18
CA CYS A 29 18.07 13.29 2.25
C CYS A 29 17.15 12.24 1.58
N MET A 30 16.27 11.60 2.35
CA MET A 30 15.34 10.59 1.83
C MET A 30 14.26 11.17 0.91
N GLU A 31 13.78 12.37 1.22
CA GLU A 31 12.87 13.12 0.34
C GLU A 31 13.53 13.45 -1.00
N GLU A 32 14.74 13.99 -0.97
CA GLU A 32 15.46 14.41 -2.16
C GLU A 32 15.86 13.23 -3.05
N ILE A 33 16.40 12.14 -2.49
CA ILE A 33 16.72 10.96 -3.31
C ILE A 33 15.47 10.33 -3.94
N GLY A 34 14.33 10.32 -3.22
CA GLY A 34 13.04 9.92 -3.79
C GLY A 34 12.63 10.82 -4.95
N SER A 35 12.79 12.14 -4.80
CA SER A 35 12.53 13.14 -5.84
C SER A 35 13.41 12.94 -7.08
N TRP A 36 14.73 12.72 -6.89
CA TRP A 36 15.67 12.51 -7.99
C TRP A 36 15.34 11.25 -8.79
N ILE A 37 15.00 10.15 -8.10
CA ILE A 37 14.58 8.90 -8.75
C ILE A 37 13.31 9.11 -9.58
N LYS A 38 12.32 9.83 -9.06
CA LYS A 38 11.08 10.12 -9.78
C LYS A 38 11.30 11.02 -10.98
N THR A 39 12.18 12.01 -10.84
CA THR A 39 12.42 13.04 -11.85
C THR A 39 13.31 12.54 -12.99
N TYR A 40 14.34 11.75 -12.68
CA TYR A 40 15.27 11.22 -13.67
C TYR A 40 15.61 9.74 -13.43
N PRO A 41 14.63 8.83 -13.64
CA PRO A 41 14.76 7.41 -13.33
C PRO A 41 15.89 6.73 -14.12
N ASP A 42 16.20 7.15 -15.34
CA ASP A 42 17.28 6.54 -16.13
C ASP A 42 18.65 6.67 -15.46
N ALA A 43 18.90 7.78 -14.75
CA ALA A 43 20.14 7.97 -14.01
C ALA A 43 20.09 7.40 -12.58
N PHE A 44 18.94 7.51 -11.90
CA PHE A 44 18.85 7.29 -10.45
C PHE A 44 18.09 6.03 -10.02
N LEU A 45 17.20 5.47 -10.86
CA LEU A 45 16.43 4.27 -10.52
C LEU A 45 17.28 3.01 -10.73
N ASN A 46 18.20 2.77 -9.80
CA ASN A 46 19.03 1.56 -9.74
C ASN A 46 19.47 1.28 -8.30
N ASP A 47 19.99 0.08 -8.06
CA ASP A 47 20.33 -0.41 -6.73
C ASP A 47 21.36 0.44 -5.99
N SER A 48 22.21 1.14 -6.73
CA SER A 48 23.22 2.04 -6.18
C SER A 48 22.59 3.15 -5.34
N TYR A 49 21.38 3.60 -5.71
CA TYR A 49 20.63 4.65 -5.02
C TYR A 49 19.49 4.08 -4.17
N LEU A 50 18.74 3.11 -4.68
CA LEU A 50 17.57 2.53 -3.99
C LEU A 50 17.93 1.91 -2.62
N LYS A 51 19.14 1.35 -2.47
CA LYS A 51 19.59 0.77 -1.20
C LYS A 51 19.51 1.76 -0.03
N TYR A 52 19.69 3.06 -0.28
CA TYR A 52 19.64 4.08 0.77
C TYR A 52 18.20 4.23 1.29
N ILE A 53 17.21 4.31 0.40
CA ILE A 53 15.80 4.31 0.80
C ILE A 53 15.47 3.03 1.59
N GLY A 54 15.90 1.87 1.09
CA GLY A 54 15.64 0.59 1.74
C GLY A 54 16.23 0.47 3.15
N TRP A 55 17.47 0.94 3.34
CA TRP A 55 18.08 0.97 4.68
C TRP A 55 17.37 1.93 5.63
N MET A 56 16.92 3.07 5.12
CA MET A 56 16.28 4.09 5.95
C MET A 56 14.81 3.77 6.30
N LEU A 57 14.20 2.73 5.71
CA LEU A 57 12.98 2.12 6.23
C LEU A 57 13.14 1.55 7.66
N TYR A 58 14.38 1.32 8.12
CA TYR A 58 14.73 0.86 9.47
C TYR A 58 15.16 2.00 10.40
N ASP A 59 15.07 3.26 9.97
CA ASP A 59 15.43 4.39 10.83
C ASP A 59 14.58 4.40 12.10
N LYS A 60 15.18 4.84 13.21
CA LYS A 60 14.49 4.93 14.50
C LYS A 60 13.41 6.01 14.49
N GLN A 61 13.57 7.05 13.67
CA GLN A 61 12.68 8.19 13.64
C GLN A 61 11.60 8.04 12.57
N ALA A 62 10.35 8.31 12.97
CA ALA A 62 9.18 8.11 12.14
C ALA A 62 9.22 8.96 10.87
N GLU A 63 9.63 10.23 10.98
CA GLU A 63 9.72 11.15 9.84
C GLU A 63 10.64 10.63 8.72
N VAL A 64 11.72 9.93 9.06
CA VAL A 64 12.66 9.39 8.07
C VAL A 64 12.01 8.22 7.34
N ARG A 65 11.40 7.30 8.09
CA ARG A 65 10.65 6.16 7.53
C ARG A 65 9.49 6.64 6.64
N LEU A 66 8.80 7.70 7.06
CA LEU A 66 7.72 8.32 6.31
C LEU A 66 8.20 8.82 4.94
N LYS A 67 9.32 9.56 4.89
CA LYS A 67 9.88 10.03 3.61
C LYS A 67 10.30 8.88 2.69
N CYS A 68 10.83 7.78 3.24
CA CYS A 68 11.11 6.58 2.46
C CYS A 68 9.84 6.00 1.82
N LEU A 69 8.77 5.82 2.59
CA LEU A 69 7.50 5.29 2.09
C LEU A 69 6.91 6.17 1.00
N LEU A 70 6.88 7.50 1.19
CA LEU A 70 6.36 8.45 0.20
C LEU A 70 7.19 8.44 -1.10
N GLY A 71 8.52 8.35 -0.98
CA GLY A 71 9.41 8.17 -2.13
C GLY A 71 9.08 6.91 -2.91
N LEU A 72 8.93 5.77 -2.22
CA LEU A 72 8.56 4.49 -2.82
C LEU A 72 7.18 4.52 -3.47
N GLN A 73 6.16 5.10 -2.81
CA GLN A 73 4.83 5.26 -3.43
C GLN A 73 4.92 6.03 -4.75
N GLY A 74 5.77 7.05 -4.79
CA GLY A 74 6.06 7.80 -6.00
C GLY A 74 6.67 6.99 -7.15
N ILE A 75 7.38 5.90 -6.83
CA ILE A 75 7.96 4.99 -7.81
C ILE A 75 6.95 3.91 -8.20
N TYR A 76 6.36 3.21 -7.22
CA TYR A 76 5.40 2.12 -7.47
C TYR A 76 4.09 2.58 -8.08
N SER A 77 3.72 3.86 -7.97
CA SER A 77 2.56 4.42 -8.69
C SER A 77 2.74 4.46 -10.22
N ARG A 78 3.98 4.31 -10.71
CA ARG A 78 4.33 4.36 -12.12
C ARG A 78 4.65 2.95 -12.63
N LYS A 79 3.68 2.29 -13.27
CA LYS A 79 3.78 0.90 -13.76
C LYS A 79 5.04 0.67 -14.62
N GLU A 80 5.44 1.65 -15.41
CA GLU A 80 6.62 1.57 -16.28
C GLU A 80 7.96 1.49 -15.52
N LEU A 81 7.99 1.90 -14.25
CA LEU A 81 9.19 1.86 -13.41
C LEU A 81 9.30 0.57 -12.57
N VAL A 82 8.19 -0.15 -12.42
CA VAL A 82 8.09 -1.28 -11.47
C VAL A 82 9.02 -2.43 -11.83
N SER A 83 9.23 -2.74 -13.11
CA SER A 83 10.14 -3.80 -13.56
C SER A 83 11.60 -3.57 -13.14
N ARG A 84 11.97 -2.33 -12.78
CA ARG A 84 13.31 -1.99 -12.27
C ARG A 84 13.40 -2.08 -10.75
N MET A 85 12.31 -2.47 -10.07
CA MET A 85 12.21 -2.57 -8.61
C MET A 85 12.31 -4.00 -8.10
N ASP A 86 12.42 -5.03 -8.95
CA ASP A 86 12.36 -6.44 -8.52
C ASP A 86 13.36 -6.80 -7.41
N LEU A 87 14.63 -6.39 -7.55
CA LEU A 87 15.65 -6.67 -6.54
C LEU A 87 15.40 -5.90 -5.24
N PHE A 88 14.97 -4.64 -5.34
CA PHE A 88 14.61 -3.85 -4.17
C PHE A 88 13.41 -4.48 -3.44
N THR A 89 12.37 -4.83 -4.20
CA THR A 89 11.12 -5.39 -3.71
C THR A 89 11.39 -6.70 -2.98
N SER A 90 12.04 -7.66 -3.64
CA SER A 90 12.37 -8.96 -3.03
C SER A 90 13.19 -8.82 -1.74
N ARG A 91 14.07 -7.82 -1.66
CA ARG A 91 14.90 -7.60 -0.47
C ARG A 91 14.17 -6.93 0.69
N PHE A 92 13.28 -5.97 0.42
CA PHE A 92 12.67 -5.11 1.44
C PHE A 92 11.17 -5.33 1.64
N LYS A 93 10.55 -6.24 0.88
CA LYS A 93 9.12 -6.58 0.98
C LYS A 93 8.69 -6.84 2.42
N ASP A 94 9.32 -7.78 3.11
CA ASP A 94 8.92 -8.16 4.47
C ASP A 94 8.95 -6.97 5.43
N ARG A 95 9.93 -6.08 5.24
CA ARG A 95 9.98 -4.84 6.00
C ARG A 95 8.77 -3.96 5.70
N ILE A 96 8.44 -3.74 4.42
CA ILE A 96 7.30 -2.91 4.03
C ILE A 96 5.98 -3.52 4.53
N VAL A 97 5.81 -4.84 4.41
CA VAL A 97 4.64 -5.60 4.92
C VAL A 97 4.50 -5.48 6.44
N SER A 98 5.61 -5.35 7.18
CA SER A 98 5.56 -5.13 8.65
C SER A 98 5.18 -3.69 9.05
N MET A 99 5.32 -2.71 8.15
CA MET A 99 5.18 -1.29 8.51
C MET A 99 3.76 -0.79 8.77
N PRO A 100 2.66 -1.46 8.37
CA PRO A 100 1.33 -1.16 8.93
C PRO A 100 1.24 -1.36 10.46
N LEU A 101 2.17 -2.11 11.07
CA LEU A 101 2.35 -2.22 12.53
C LEU A 101 3.33 -1.17 13.11
N ASP A 102 3.72 -0.16 12.33
CA ASP A 102 4.61 0.88 12.83
C ASP A 102 3.99 1.60 14.04
N LYS A 103 4.85 2.01 14.98
CA LYS A 103 4.43 2.73 16.18
C LYS A 103 3.86 4.11 15.85
N ASP A 104 4.29 4.69 14.73
CA ASP A 104 3.76 5.93 14.22
C ASP A 104 2.58 5.66 13.28
N HIS A 105 1.44 6.26 13.59
CA HIS A 105 0.19 6.04 12.87
C HIS A 105 0.24 6.52 11.42
N GLU A 106 0.96 7.62 11.13
CA GLU A 106 1.06 8.13 9.76
C GLU A 106 1.95 7.22 8.92
N VAL A 107 3.07 6.76 9.48
CA VAL A 107 3.94 5.75 8.83
C VAL A 107 3.13 4.48 8.51
N ALA A 108 2.31 3.99 9.45
CA ALA A 108 1.48 2.82 9.23
C ALA A 108 0.47 3.00 8.08
N VAL A 109 -0.21 4.16 8.02
CA VAL A 109 -1.14 4.50 6.94
C VAL A 109 -0.41 4.54 5.59
N GLN A 110 0.75 5.19 5.52
CA GLN A 110 1.51 5.29 4.28
C GLN A 110 2.11 3.95 3.84
N ALA A 111 2.39 3.04 4.77
CA ALA A 111 2.80 1.68 4.46
C ALA A 111 1.65 0.89 3.80
N MET A 112 0.44 0.98 4.36
CA MET A 112 -0.75 0.35 3.77
C MET A 112 -1.03 0.87 2.35
N LYS A 113 -0.91 2.19 2.12
CA LYS A 113 -1.03 2.79 0.78
C LYS A 113 0.06 2.31 -0.18
N LEU A 114 1.30 2.17 0.29
CA LEU A 114 2.39 1.62 -0.52
C LEU A 114 2.12 0.17 -0.92
N LEU A 115 1.70 -0.67 0.02
CA LEU A 115 1.37 -2.08 -0.23
C LEU A 115 0.22 -2.23 -1.22
N MET A 116 -0.75 -1.33 -1.18
CA MET A 116 -1.81 -1.27 -2.17
C MET A 116 -1.29 -0.94 -3.58
N LEU A 117 -0.36 0.01 -3.73
CA LEU A 117 0.28 0.30 -5.02
C LEU A 117 1.10 -0.90 -5.52
N MET A 118 1.85 -1.55 -4.63
CA MET A 118 2.63 -2.75 -4.96
C MET A 118 1.70 -3.89 -5.43
N SER A 119 0.58 -4.11 -4.73
CA SER A 119 -0.44 -5.09 -5.10
C SER A 119 -1.06 -4.85 -6.48
N GLN A 120 -1.25 -3.58 -6.88
CA GLN A 120 -1.89 -3.21 -8.14
C GLN A 120 -0.93 -3.24 -9.33
N ASN A 121 0.34 -2.94 -9.10
CA ASN A 121 1.29 -2.66 -10.17
C ASN A 121 2.41 -3.70 -10.25
N CYS A 122 2.56 -4.55 -9.25
CA CYS A 122 3.52 -5.66 -9.24
C CYS A 122 2.77 -7.00 -9.16
N GLU A 123 2.90 -7.81 -10.21
CA GLU A 123 2.36 -9.18 -10.19
C GLU A 123 3.05 -10.01 -9.11
N ASP A 124 2.26 -10.78 -8.35
CA ASP A 124 2.70 -11.77 -7.37
C ASP A 124 3.66 -11.29 -6.25
N VAL A 125 3.77 -9.98 -6.02
CA VAL A 125 4.64 -9.45 -4.97
C VAL A 125 4.13 -9.77 -3.56
N LEU A 126 2.81 -9.70 -3.34
CA LEU A 126 2.20 -10.04 -2.04
C LEU A 126 1.62 -11.45 -2.09
N SER A 127 2.01 -12.29 -1.13
CA SER A 127 1.48 -13.64 -0.96
C SER A 127 0.03 -13.57 -0.45
N ALA A 128 -0.67 -14.72 -0.47
CA ALA A 128 -1.98 -14.82 0.15
C ALA A 128 -1.91 -14.51 1.65
N GLU A 129 -0.91 -15.03 2.36
CA GLU A 129 -0.69 -14.80 3.79
C GLU A 129 -0.44 -13.32 4.13
N ASP A 130 0.33 -12.62 3.27
CA ASP A 130 0.52 -11.17 3.41
C ASP A 130 -0.81 -10.45 3.31
N CYS A 131 -1.62 -10.81 2.31
CA CYS A 131 -2.92 -10.17 2.09
C CYS A 131 -3.89 -10.41 3.24
N GLU A 132 -3.98 -11.64 3.75
CA GLU A 132 -4.82 -11.96 4.91
C GLU A 132 -4.42 -11.15 6.13
N THR A 133 -3.12 -11.00 6.38
CA THR A 133 -2.60 -10.15 7.46
C THR A 133 -2.99 -8.68 7.25
N LEU A 134 -2.89 -8.17 6.01
CA LEU A 134 -3.23 -6.79 5.69
C LEU A 134 -4.73 -6.50 5.78
N TYR A 135 -5.59 -7.47 5.44
CA TYR A 135 -7.03 -7.34 5.56
C TYR A 135 -7.48 -7.15 7.02
N GLN A 136 -6.78 -7.74 8.00
CA GLN A 136 -7.16 -7.59 9.40
C GLN A 136 -7.07 -6.14 9.91
N PHE A 137 -6.34 -5.26 9.24
CA PHE A 137 -6.25 -3.85 9.62
C PHE A 137 -7.57 -3.08 9.47
N VAL A 138 -8.59 -3.61 8.80
CA VAL A 138 -9.95 -3.04 8.79
C VAL A 138 -10.56 -2.90 10.19
N TYR A 139 -10.04 -3.64 11.16
CA TYR A 139 -10.48 -3.66 12.54
C TYR A 139 -9.65 -2.79 13.49
N THR A 140 -8.62 -2.09 12.99
CA THR A 140 -7.79 -1.22 13.84
C THR A 140 -8.58 -0.04 14.39
N THR A 141 -8.25 0.40 15.61
CA THR A 141 -8.89 1.56 16.25
C THR A 141 -8.50 2.88 15.60
N HIS A 142 -7.37 2.92 14.89
CA HIS A 142 -6.95 4.11 14.15
C HIS A 142 -7.64 4.18 12.78
N ARG A 143 -8.78 4.88 12.74
CA ARG A 143 -9.65 4.96 11.54
C ARG A 143 -8.93 5.23 10.22
N PRO A 144 -7.96 6.16 10.09
CA PRO A 144 -7.24 6.37 8.82
C PRO A 144 -6.54 5.11 8.29
N LEU A 145 -6.00 4.28 9.18
CA LEU A 145 -5.40 2.99 8.79
C LEU A 145 -6.48 1.97 8.44
N ALA A 146 -7.57 1.93 9.22
CA ALA A 146 -8.72 1.07 8.94
C ALA A 146 -9.28 1.34 7.53
N VAL A 147 -9.48 2.62 7.18
CA VAL A 147 -10.00 3.03 5.86
C VAL A 147 -9.02 2.69 4.74
N ALA A 148 -7.72 2.86 4.95
CA ALA A 148 -6.71 2.47 3.96
C ALA A 148 -6.69 0.94 3.75
N ALA A 149 -6.86 0.16 4.82
CA ALA A 149 -7.00 -1.29 4.74
C ALA A 149 -8.34 -1.70 4.09
N GLY A 150 -9.41 -0.97 4.35
CA GLY A 150 -10.71 -1.15 3.72
C GLY A 150 -10.65 -0.92 2.21
N GLU A 151 -9.92 0.11 1.76
CA GLU A 151 -9.62 0.32 0.33
C GLU A 151 -8.89 -0.90 -0.27
N PHE A 152 -7.85 -1.38 0.43
CA PHE A 152 -7.06 -2.53 -0.01
C PHE A 152 -7.92 -3.79 -0.12
N LEU A 153 -8.73 -4.08 0.90
CA LEU A 153 -9.68 -5.19 0.92
C LEU A 153 -10.71 -5.05 -0.20
N TYR A 154 -11.30 -3.87 -0.36
CA TYR A 154 -12.28 -3.63 -1.42
C TYR A 154 -11.68 -3.90 -2.80
N LYS A 155 -10.49 -3.35 -3.08
CA LYS A 155 -9.86 -3.50 -4.39
C LYS A 155 -9.42 -4.92 -4.72
N ARG A 156 -8.99 -5.69 -3.72
CA ARG A 156 -8.39 -7.01 -3.94
C ARG A 156 -9.38 -8.17 -3.77
N LEU A 157 -10.29 -8.07 -2.80
CA LEU A 157 -11.22 -9.14 -2.46
C LEU A 157 -12.61 -8.94 -3.08
N LEU A 158 -13.08 -7.69 -3.17
CA LEU A 158 -14.46 -7.37 -3.54
C LEU A 158 -14.60 -6.88 -4.98
N SER A 159 -13.67 -6.07 -5.50
CA SER A 159 -13.77 -5.49 -6.83
C SER A 159 -13.11 -6.35 -7.91
N HIS A 160 -13.16 -7.67 -7.79
CA HIS A 160 -12.69 -8.56 -8.86
C HIS A 160 -13.64 -8.48 -10.06
N ASP A 161 -13.49 -7.42 -10.86
CA ASP A 161 -13.77 -7.44 -12.30
C ASP A 161 -12.66 -8.29 -12.90
N GLY A 162 -12.89 -9.61 -12.93
CA GLY A 162 -12.26 -10.39 -13.96
C GLY A 162 -12.88 -9.92 -15.27
N ASP A 163 -12.04 -9.59 -16.26
CA ASP A 163 -12.35 -9.67 -17.68
C ASP A 163 -12.75 -11.11 -18.09
N GLU A 164 -13.57 -11.78 -17.29
CA GLU A 164 -14.32 -12.95 -17.72
C GLU A 164 -15.63 -12.43 -18.29
N VAL A 165 -15.67 -12.42 -19.62
CA VAL A 165 -16.86 -12.42 -20.47
C VAL A 165 -18.13 -12.65 -19.64
N GLN A 166 -18.85 -11.56 -19.32
CA GLN A 166 -20.18 -11.69 -18.74
C GLN A 166 -20.97 -12.67 -19.61
N PRO A 167 -21.51 -13.78 -19.07
CA PRO A 167 -22.57 -14.46 -19.76
C PRO A 167 -23.71 -13.45 -19.84
N LYS A 168 -24.04 -13.02 -21.07
CA LYS A 168 -25.14 -12.12 -21.39
C LYS A 168 -26.41 -12.62 -20.68
N GLY A 169 -26.71 -12.08 -19.50
CA GLY A 169 -27.83 -12.54 -18.67
C GLY A 169 -27.75 -12.25 -17.17
N GLY A 170 -26.55 -12.04 -16.59
CA GLY A 170 -26.41 -11.70 -15.17
C GLY A 170 -26.62 -10.21 -14.90
N GLY A 171 -27.83 -9.79 -14.52
CA GLY A 171 -28.11 -8.39 -14.18
C GLY A 171 -27.25 -7.86 -13.03
N LYS A 172 -27.08 -6.52 -12.93
CA LYS A 172 -26.34 -5.80 -11.87
C LYS A 172 -26.55 -6.34 -10.44
N PHE A 173 -27.71 -6.91 -10.17
CA PHE A 173 -28.09 -7.52 -8.90
C PHE A 173 -27.22 -8.73 -8.50
N GLY A 174 -26.74 -9.52 -9.45
CA GLY A 174 -25.91 -10.71 -9.20
C GLY A 174 -24.50 -10.36 -8.72
N ALA A 175 -23.88 -9.33 -9.31
CA ALA A 175 -22.55 -8.89 -8.92
C ALA A 175 -22.52 -8.32 -7.48
N SER A 176 -23.48 -7.47 -7.10
CA SER A 176 -23.59 -6.98 -5.71
C SER A 176 -23.82 -8.13 -4.72
N THR A 177 -24.60 -9.13 -5.11
CA THR A 177 -24.88 -10.31 -4.29
C THR A 177 -23.60 -11.10 -3.97
N ASP A 178 -22.77 -11.37 -4.98
CA ASP A 178 -21.53 -12.13 -4.78
C ASP A 178 -20.49 -11.35 -3.97
N GLN A 179 -20.41 -10.03 -4.17
CA GLN A 179 -19.59 -9.14 -3.34
C GLN A 179 -20.02 -9.15 -1.87
N LEU A 180 -21.33 -9.07 -1.60
CA LEU A 180 -21.85 -9.17 -0.23
C LEU A 180 -21.54 -10.53 0.40
N LYS A 181 -21.69 -11.64 -0.35
CA LYS A 181 -21.33 -12.98 0.14
C LYS A 181 -19.84 -13.08 0.48
N ARG A 182 -18.95 -12.53 -0.34
CA ARG A 182 -17.51 -12.48 -0.06
C ARG A 182 -17.21 -11.67 1.21
N LEU A 183 -17.85 -10.52 1.38
CA LEU A 183 -17.71 -9.68 2.58
C LEU A 183 -18.22 -10.39 3.85
N ILE A 184 -19.35 -11.11 3.76
CA ILE A 184 -19.88 -11.91 4.88
C ILE A 184 -18.92 -13.05 5.22
N ARG A 185 -18.40 -13.78 4.24
CA ARG A 185 -17.40 -14.82 4.47
C ARG A 185 -16.14 -14.27 5.14
N PHE A 186 -15.60 -13.17 4.63
CA PHE A 186 -14.46 -12.49 5.24
C PHE A 186 -14.71 -12.17 6.72
N PHE A 187 -15.88 -11.59 7.04
CA PHE A 187 -16.23 -11.30 8.43
C PHE A 187 -16.27 -12.56 9.30
N LEU A 188 -16.94 -13.63 8.83
CA LEU A 188 -17.08 -14.88 9.57
C LEU A 188 -15.75 -15.62 9.75
N GLU A 189 -14.88 -15.62 8.75
CA GLU A 189 -13.58 -16.31 8.76
C GLU A 189 -12.54 -15.55 9.59
N SER A 190 -12.63 -14.22 9.69
CA SER A 190 -11.66 -13.42 10.43
C SER A 190 -11.66 -13.68 11.93
N GLU A 191 -12.81 -14.05 12.52
CA GLU A 191 -13.03 -14.30 13.96
C GLU A 191 -12.50 -13.21 14.93
N LEU A 192 -12.09 -12.02 14.44
CA LEU A 192 -11.51 -10.95 15.26
C LEU A 192 -12.55 -10.13 16.03
N HIS A 193 -13.76 -9.99 15.48
CA HIS A 193 -14.83 -9.18 16.07
C HIS A 193 -16.18 -9.90 16.05
N LYS A 194 -16.98 -9.66 17.08
CA LYS A 194 -18.35 -10.21 17.20
C LYS A 194 -19.42 -9.39 16.47
N HIS A 195 -19.06 -8.23 15.93
CA HIS A 195 -19.97 -7.32 15.24
C HIS A 195 -19.29 -6.66 14.05
N VAL A 196 -20.08 -6.23 13.07
CA VAL A 196 -19.57 -5.69 11.80
C VAL A 196 -19.20 -4.20 11.83
N ALA A 197 -19.47 -3.48 12.92
CA ALA A 197 -19.37 -2.01 12.95
C ALA A 197 -18.03 -1.44 12.44
N TYR A 198 -16.89 -1.96 12.90
CA TYR A 198 -15.56 -1.52 12.45
C TYR A 198 -15.32 -1.85 10.97
N LEU A 199 -15.67 -3.07 10.56
CA LEU A 199 -15.56 -3.50 9.17
C LEU A 199 -16.38 -2.58 8.24
N ILE A 200 -17.62 -2.27 8.60
CA ILE A 200 -18.49 -1.39 7.83
C ILE A 200 -17.95 0.03 7.77
N ASP A 201 -17.46 0.60 8.88
CA ASP A 201 -16.86 1.94 8.90
C ASP A 201 -15.60 2.00 8.03
N SER A 202 -14.73 0.99 8.11
CA SER A 202 -13.49 0.93 7.31
C SER A 202 -13.75 0.90 5.80
N LEU A 203 -14.88 0.32 5.38
CA LEU A 203 -15.28 0.21 3.98
C LEU A 203 -16.22 1.33 3.53
N TRP A 204 -16.67 2.20 4.44
CA TRP A 204 -17.75 3.15 4.16
C TRP A 204 -17.45 4.09 3.00
N ASP A 205 -16.20 4.54 2.92
CA ASP A 205 -15.71 5.50 1.92
C ASP A 205 -15.50 4.85 0.54
N TRP A 206 -15.32 3.52 0.47
CA TRP A 206 -14.94 2.79 -0.75
C TRP A 206 -16.04 1.89 -1.31
N ALA A 207 -16.75 1.19 -0.43
CA ALA A 207 -17.80 0.22 -0.78
C ALA A 207 -19.21 0.79 -0.60
N GLY A 208 -19.38 2.12 -0.55
CA GLY A 208 -20.66 2.76 -0.22
C GLY A 208 -21.85 2.33 -1.09
N LYS A 209 -21.64 1.98 -2.37
CA LYS A 209 -22.70 1.42 -3.23
C LYS A 209 -23.14 0.04 -2.77
N LEU A 210 -22.20 -0.83 -2.42
CA LEU A 210 -22.43 -2.18 -1.92
C LEU A 210 -23.10 -2.15 -0.54
N LEU A 211 -22.60 -1.31 0.37
CA LEU A 211 -23.06 -1.22 1.76
C LEU A 211 -24.44 -0.56 1.91
N LYS A 212 -24.89 0.18 0.89
CA LYS A 212 -26.20 0.83 0.86
C LYS A 212 -27.22 0.10 -0.02
N ASP A 213 -26.86 -1.06 -0.59
CA ASP A 213 -27.76 -1.90 -1.39
C ASP A 213 -28.67 -2.74 -0.48
N TRP A 214 -29.58 -2.08 0.25
CA TRP A 214 -30.48 -2.73 1.20
C TRP A 214 -31.50 -3.63 0.52
N GLU A 215 -31.87 -3.36 -0.72
CA GLU A 215 -32.75 -4.23 -1.51
C GLU A 215 -32.08 -5.58 -1.81
N CYS A 216 -30.80 -5.57 -2.19
CA CYS A 216 -30.01 -6.79 -2.35
C CYS A 216 -29.90 -7.57 -1.03
N MET A 217 -29.55 -6.89 0.07
CA MET A 217 -29.43 -7.52 1.39
C MET A 217 -30.75 -8.15 1.86
N THR A 218 -31.87 -7.44 1.74
CA THR A 218 -33.19 -7.95 2.15
C THR A 218 -33.62 -9.12 1.28
N THR A 219 -33.38 -9.07 -0.03
CA THR A 219 -33.67 -10.19 -0.94
C THR A 219 -32.87 -11.42 -0.58
N LEU A 220 -31.59 -11.27 -0.20
CA LEU A 220 -30.71 -12.37 0.22
C LEU A 220 -31.15 -13.06 1.52
N LEU A 221 -31.88 -12.35 2.39
CA LEU A 221 -32.37 -12.89 3.65
C LEU A 221 -33.74 -13.57 3.52
N LEU A 222 -34.52 -13.17 2.51
CA LEU A 222 -35.91 -13.60 2.33
C LEU A 222 -36.09 -14.71 1.29
N LYS A 223 -35.06 -14.97 0.46
CA LYS A 223 -35.03 -16.08 -0.51
C LYS A 223 -34.03 -17.14 -0.05
#